data_AF-A0A964D5P5-F1
#
_entry.id   AF-A0A964D5P5-F1
#
_cell.length_a   1.000
_cell.length_b   1.000
_cell.length_c   1.000
_cell.angle_alpha   90.00
_cell.angle_beta   90.00
_cell.angle_gamma   90.00
#
_symmetry.space_group_name_H-M   'P 1'
#
loop_
_entity.id
_entity.type
_entity.pdbx_description
1 polymer ?
#
loop_
_entity_poly.entity_id
_entity_poly.type
_entity_poly.pdbx_seq_one_letter_code
_entity_poly.pdbx_strand_id
1 'polypeptide(L)'
;MLAELISARRILKAQLLDFLGLPDNSQDQTDRIVSTIVSVLEANAAEQERFWETFKSELAVDPVELEAMLKCSAAERQQWIEQGRLPILEYRSFRKSGIHLEYPVHDRRFILTLTPTDIDNWRKEPKGLIKNHRPTAEPINTENSEQNEQSRGAFSAAWEKIISDWKEQGSAEISATFQLAYWTVWASRWAKENQLNSFKAIKSNEVYEIYEIHQQEWYERKNQAVKLLIEMPYAMLYFYRPPGADKLYLELCDDHQDMMKDDYYWDKWDFFYQNRKLVNKCRECVYCETKDYYSLYYLEIKSDKFPDFSFSYHTPYTIGRKFLPHPETLPAVDHVEQDGIFRFGRPLLEQEKVIHTEKDVLLKFEAALAEAKKFV
;
A
#
# COMPACT_ATOMS: atom_id res chain seq x y z
N MET A 1 -24.35 -21.37 -19.35
CA MET A 1 -23.01 -21.67 -18.77
C MET A 1 -21.87 -21.01 -19.52
N LEU A 2 -21.54 -21.37 -20.78
CA LEU A 2 -20.39 -20.77 -21.48
C LEU A 2 -20.62 -19.30 -21.85
N ALA A 3 -21.81 -18.96 -22.35
CA ALA A 3 -22.21 -17.58 -22.65
C ALA A 3 -22.15 -16.68 -21.39
N GLU A 4 -22.72 -17.16 -20.28
CA GLU A 4 -22.68 -16.45 -18.98
C GLU A 4 -21.25 -16.31 -18.45
N LEU A 5 -20.41 -17.33 -18.63
CA LEU A 5 -19.01 -17.28 -18.22
C LEU A 5 -18.23 -16.23 -19.02
N ILE A 6 -18.46 -16.13 -20.33
CA ILE A 6 -17.82 -15.13 -21.19
C ILE A 6 -18.31 -13.72 -20.83
N SER A 7 -19.63 -13.54 -20.63
CA SER A 7 -20.21 -12.24 -20.30
C SER A 7 -19.94 -11.76 -18.87
N ALA A 8 -19.77 -12.66 -17.91
CA ALA A 8 -19.49 -12.32 -16.52
C ALA A 8 -18.01 -12.01 -16.24
N ARG A 9 -17.11 -12.34 -17.19
CA ARG A 9 -15.66 -12.15 -17.05
C ARG A 9 -15.20 -10.93 -17.82
N ARG A 10 -14.06 -10.36 -17.41
CA ARG A 10 -13.48 -9.14 -17.99
C ARG A 10 -12.78 -9.38 -19.33
N ILE A 11 -13.37 -10.17 -20.22
CA ILE A 11 -12.85 -10.30 -21.59
C ILE A 11 -13.32 -9.07 -22.36
N LEU A 12 -12.38 -8.28 -22.89
CA LEU A 12 -12.71 -7.08 -23.64
C LEU A 12 -13.34 -7.46 -24.99
N LYS A 13 -14.30 -6.64 -25.44
CA LYS A 13 -14.94 -6.80 -26.76
C LYS A 13 -13.91 -6.92 -27.89
N ALA A 14 -12.84 -6.13 -27.84
CA ALA A 14 -11.75 -6.18 -28.82
C ALA A 14 -11.07 -7.56 -28.86
N GLN A 15 -10.82 -8.19 -27.71
CA GLN A 15 -10.21 -9.52 -27.67
C GLN A 15 -11.16 -10.59 -28.24
N LEU A 16 -12.47 -10.46 -28.01
CA LEU A 16 -13.48 -11.34 -28.60
C LEU A 16 -13.57 -11.19 -30.13
N LEU A 17 -13.45 -9.97 -30.64
CA LEU A 17 -13.41 -9.68 -32.07
C LEU A 17 -12.14 -10.25 -32.72
N ASP A 18 -10.98 -10.05 -32.09
CA ASP A 18 -9.69 -10.60 -32.53
C ASP A 18 -9.72 -12.14 -32.60
N PHE A 19 -10.30 -12.80 -31.59
CA PHE A 19 -10.47 -14.25 -31.60
C PHE A 19 -11.30 -14.76 -32.81
N LEU A 20 -12.32 -14.01 -33.21
CA LEU A 20 -13.15 -14.29 -34.39
C LEU A 20 -12.49 -13.84 -35.71
N GLY A 21 -11.35 -13.15 -35.67
CA GLY A 21 -10.72 -12.54 -36.85
C GLY A 21 -11.54 -11.40 -37.47
N LEU A 22 -12.36 -10.73 -36.65
CA LEU A 22 -13.19 -9.60 -37.06
C LEU A 22 -12.47 -8.27 -36.80
N PRO A 23 -12.75 -7.22 -37.60
CA PRO A 23 -12.13 -5.92 -37.40
C PRO A 23 -12.64 -5.24 -36.12
N ASP A 24 -11.74 -4.52 -35.43
CA ASP A 24 -11.99 -3.84 -34.16
C ASP A 24 -13.13 -2.79 -34.20
N ASN A 25 -13.50 -2.32 -35.40
CA ASN A 25 -14.56 -1.34 -35.62
C ASN A 25 -15.97 -1.94 -35.78
N SER A 26 -16.16 -3.22 -35.44
CA SER A 26 -17.47 -3.87 -35.56
C SER A 26 -18.52 -3.18 -34.68
N GLN A 27 -19.63 -2.79 -35.31
CA GLN A 27 -20.83 -2.24 -34.65
C GLN A 27 -21.71 -3.33 -34.02
N ASP A 28 -21.34 -4.61 -34.12
CA ASP A 28 -22.12 -5.69 -33.52
C ASP A 28 -22.22 -5.53 -32.01
N GLN A 29 -23.39 -5.83 -31.46
CA GLN A 29 -23.63 -5.86 -30.03
C GLN A 29 -22.84 -7.01 -29.39
N THR A 30 -22.30 -6.79 -28.19
CA THR A 30 -21.49 -7.79 -27.47
C THR A 30 -22.21 -9.13 -27.31
N ASP A 31 -23.52 -9.14 -27.05
CA ASP A 31 -24.31 -10.36 -26.90
C ASP A 31 -24.35 -11.21 -28.17
N ARG A 32 -24.36 -10.55 -29.34
CA ARG A 32 -24.31 -11.22 -30.64
C ARG A 32 -22.93 -11.83 -30.90
N ILE A 33 -21.86 -11.14 -30.49
CA ILE A 33 -20.49 -11.63 -30.57
C ILE A 33 -20.32 -12.86 -29.66
N VAL A 34 -20.79 -12.79 -28.41
CA VAL A 34 -20.73 -13.91 -27.46
C VAL A 34 -21.51 -15.10 -27.98
N SER A 35 -22.71 -14.89 -28.53
CA SER A 35 -23.54 -15.96 -29.10
C SER A 35 -22.88 -16.62 -30.33
N THR A 36 -22.18 -15.83 -31.15
CA THR A 36 -21.40 -16.33 -32.29
C THR A 36 -20.23 -17.18 -31.83
N ILE A 37 -19.48 -16.70 -30.83
CA ILE A 37 -18.38 -17.46 -30.21
C ILE A 37 -18.92 -18.78 -29.65
N VAL A 38 -19.97 -18.75 -28.82
CA VAL A 38 -20.56 -19.97 -28.26
C VAL A 38 -20.94 -20.98 -29.34
N SER A 39 -21.56 -20.53 -30.43
CA SER A 39 -21.92 -21.40 -31.56
C SER A 39 -20.70 -22.04 -32.22
N VAL A 40 -19.61 -21.29 -32.38
CA VAL A 40 -18.34 -21.79 -32.93
C VAL A 40 -17.70 -22.82 -31.99
N LEU A 41 -17.67 -22.53 -30.68
CA LEU A 41 -17.06 -23.41 -29.68
C LEU A 41 -17.85 -24.71 -29.49
N GLU A 42 -19.19 -24.68 -29.63
CA GLU A 42 -20.04 -25.87 -29.58
C GLU A 42 -19.89 -26.75 -30.82
N ALA A 43 -19.63 -26.15 -31.98
CA ALA A 43 -19.51 -26.87 -33.25
C ALA A 43 -18.08 -27.40 -33.53
N ASN A 44 -17.05 -26.85 -32.87
CA ASN A 44 -15.65 -27.15 -33.20
C ASN A 44 -14.77 -27.29 -31.95
N ALA A 45 -14.37 -28.52 -31.63
CA ALA A 45 -13.50 -28.83 -30.50
C ALA A 45 -12.09 -28.22 -30.60
N ALA A 46 -11.55 -28.02 -31.81
CA ALA A 46 -10.26 -27.36 -32.00
C ALA A 46 -10.35 -25.86 -31.68
N GLU A 47 -11.46 -25.21 -32.05
CA GLU A 47 -11.74 -23.82 -31.68
C GLU A 47 -12.03 -23.68 -30.18
N GLN A 48 -12.69 -24.68 -29.60
CA GLN A 48 -12.87 -24.76 -28.16
C GLN A 48 -11.54 -24.76 -27.41
N GLU A 49 -10.60 -25.61 -27.82
CA GLU A 49 -9.27 -25.67 -27.20
C GLU A 49 -8.49 -24.36 -27.42
N ARG A 50 -8.53 -23.81 -28.65
CA ARG A 50 -7.91 -22.52 -28.98
C ARG A 50 -8.44 -21.40 -28.10
N PHE A 51 -9.75 -21.33 -27.87
CA PHE A 51 -10.38 -20.34 -27.02
C PHE A 51 -9.92 -20.44 -25.56
N TRP A 52 -9.91 -21.66 -25.01
CA TRP A 52 -9.48 -21.87 -23.63
C TRP A 52 -8.01 -21.54 -23.39
N GLU A 53 -7.13 -21.80 -24.35
CA GLU A 53 -5.73 -21.37 -24.26
C GLU A 53 -5.58 -19.86 -24.43
N THR A 54 -6.31 -19.25 -25.37
CA THR A 54 -6.24 -17.81 -25.65
C THR A 54 -6.70 -16.97 -24.45
N PHE A 55 -7.79 -17.39 -23.80
CA PHE A 55 -8.40 -16.68 -22.67
C PHE A 55 -8.13 -17.35 -21.32
N LYS A 56 -7.07 -18.14 -21.22
CA LYS A 56 -6.73 -18.94 -20.03
C LYS A 56 -6.59 -18.10 -18.77
N SER A 57 -5.99 -16.91 -18.90
CA SER A 57 -5.88 -15.95 -17.81
C SER A 57 -7.26 -15.38 -17.48
N GLU A 58 -7.96 -14.77 -18.43
CA GLU A 58 -9.25 -14.10 -18.19
C GLU A 58 -10.32 -15.04 -17.60
N LEU A 59 -10.27 -16.32 -17.95
CA LEU A 59 -11.18 -17.38 -17.48
C LEU A 59 -10.70 -18.10 -16.22
N ALA A 60 -9.53 -17.73 -15.68
CA ALA A 60 -8.96 -18.32 -14.47
C ALA A 60 -9.91 -18.23 -13.27
N VAL A 61 -9.80 -19.21 -12.38
CA VAL A 61 -10.63 -19.35 -11.19
C VAL A 61 -9.94 -18.65 -10.02
N ASP A 62 -10.63 -17.68 -9.42
CA ASP A 62 -10.16 -16.98 -8.23
C ASP A 62 -10.37 -17.81 -6.95
N PRO A 63 -9.73 -17.46 -5.82
CA PRO A 63 -9.81 -18.26 -4.60
C PRO A 63 -11.23 -18.51 -4.08
N VAL A 64 -12.12 -17.53 -4.20
CA VAL A 64 -13.49 -17.62 -3.68
C VAL A 64 -14.31 -18.56 -4.55
N GLU A 65 -14.19 -18.41 -5.87
CA GLU A 65 -14.84 -19.31 -6.80
C GLU A 65 -14.31 -20.74 -6.70
N LEU A 66 -12.99 -20.90 -6.54
CA LEU A 66 -12.35 -22.20 -6.38
C LEU A 66 -12.90 -22.95 -5.16
N GLU A 67 -12.98 -22.25 -4.02
CA GLU A 67 -13.53 -22.79 -2.77
C GLU A 67 -15.00 -23.23 -2.96
N ALA A 68 -15.79 -22.48 -3.72
CA ALA A 68 -17.16 -22.86 -4.06
C ALA A 68 -17.22 -24.07 -5.01
N MET A 69 -16.38 -24.12 -6.05
CA MET A 69 -16.32 -25.21 -7.02
C MET A 69 -15.89 -26.54 -6.39
N LEU A 70 -14.84 -26.50 -5.56
CA LEU A 70 -14.28 -27.70 -4.92
C LEU A 70 -14.92 -28.02 -3.56
N LYS A 71 -15.81 -27.16 -3.07
CA LYS A 71 -16.42 -27.25 -1.73
C LYS A 71 -15.36 -27.45 -0.64
N CYS A 72 -14.31 -26.64 -0.68
CA CYS A 72 -13.20 -26.70 0.26
C CYS A 72 -13.07 -25.40 1.05
N SER A 73 -12.48 -25.48 2.23
CA SER A 73 -12.10 -24.32 3.03
C SER A 73 -10.86 -23.62 2.46
N ALA A 74 -10.66 -22.35 2.83
CA ALA A 74 -9.43 -21.61 2.51
C ALA A 74 -8.16 -22.31 3.02
N ALA A 75 -8.25 -23.03 4.15
CA ALA A 75 -7.14 -23.78 4.71
C ALA A 75 -6.80 -25.03 3.88
N GLU A 76 -7.81 -25.78 3.42
CA GLU A 76 -7.62 -26.90 2.50
C GLU A 76 -7.04 -26.44 1.16
N ARG A 77 -7.57 -25.34 0.60
CA ARG A 77 -7.02 -24.74 -0.63
C ARG A 77 -5.54 -24.42 -0.48
N GLN A 78 -5.16 -23.71 0.59
CA GLN A 78 -3.78 -23.35 0.84
C GLN A 78 -2.87 -24.59 0.98
N GLN A 79 -3.35 -25.59 1.71
CA GLN A 79 -2.63 -26.87 1.85
C GLN A 79 -2.42 -27.57 0.50
N TRP A 80 -3.45 -27.63 -0.34
CA TRP A 80 -3.35 -28.30 -1.65
C TRP A 80 -2.45 -27.54 -2.64
N ILE A 81 -2.40 -26.21 -2.54
CA ILE A 81 -1.41 -25.39 -3.27
C ILE A 81 0.01 -25.75 -2.81
N GLU A 82 0.26 -25.78 -1.49
CA GLU A 82 1.56 -26.14 -0.92
C GLU A 82 2.00 -27.57 -1.28
N GLN A 83 1.05 -28.47 -1.45
CA GLN A 83 1.28 -29.85 -1.91
C GLN A 83 1.44 -29.98 -3.43
N GLY A 84 1.32 -28.89 -4.19
CA GLY A 84 1.41 -28.89 -5.65
C GLY A 84 0.21 -29.54 -6.36
N ARG A 85 -0.89 -29.82 -5.63
CA ARG A 85 -2.11 -30.43 -6.15
C ARG A 85 -3.00 -29.42 -6.88
N LEU A 86 -2.89 -28.15 -6.50
CA LEU A 86 -3.51 -27.03 -7.18
C LEU A 86 -2.42 -26.16 -7.83
N PRO A 87 -2.05 -26.43 -9.10
CA PRO A 87 -1.06 -25.63 -9.82
C PRO A 87 -1.54 -24.18 -9.94
N ILE A 88 -0.65 -23.24 -9.62
CA ILE A 88 -0.92 -21.81 -9.77
C ILE A 88 -0.70 -21.45 -11.24
N LEU A 89 -1.69 -20.81 -11.85
CA LEU A 89 -1.57 -20.28 -13.22
C LEU A 89 -0.78 -18.97 -13.22
N GLU A 90 -1.22 -18.02 -12.39
CA GLU A 90 -0.59 -16.71 -12.21
C GLU A 90 -0.98 -16.14 -10.83
N TYR A 91 -0.27 -15.11 -10.39
CA TYR A 91 -0.68 -14.28 -9.26
C TYR A 91 -1.33 -12.99 -9.77
N ARG A 92 -2.46 -12.62 -9.18
CA ARG A 92 -3.13 -11.34 -9.41
C ARG A 92 -2.99 -10.47 -8.19
N SER A 93 -3.00 -9.16 -8.38
CA SER A 93 -2.96 -8.21 -7.28
C SER A 93 -4.21 -7.37 -7.20
N PHE A 94 -4.59 -7.00 -5.98
CA PHE A 94 -5.59 -5.98 -5.72
C PHE A 94 -5.12 -5.08 -4.59
N ARG A 95 -5.59 -3.83 -4.61
CA ARG A 95 -5.25 -2.87 -3.58
C ARG A 95 -6.30 -2.92 -2.47
N LYS A 96 -5.87 -3.19 -1.23
CA LYS A 96 -6.72 -3.11 -0.04
C LYS A 96 -5.99 -2.34 1.04
N SER A 97 -6.64 -1.29 1.56
CA SER A 97 -6.09 -0.45 2.63
C SER A 97 -4.68 0.10 2.32
N GLY A 98 -4.42 0.45 1.06
CA GLY A 98 -3.14 0.99 0.62
C GLY A 98 -2.03 -0.03 0.37
N ILE A 99 -2.28 -1.33 0.57
CA ILE A 99 -1.32 -2.42 0.34
C ILE A 99 -1.72 -3.17 -0.94
N HIS A 100 -0.74 -3.56 -1.76
CA HIS A 100 -0.94 -4.52 -2.84
C HIS A 100 -0.92 -5.93 -2.25
N LEU A 101 -2.06 -6.60 -2.30
CA LEU A 101 -2.19 -8.00 -1.91
C LEU A 101 -2.22 -8.85 -3.16
N GLU A 102 -1.38 -9.88 -3.18
CA GLU A 102 -1.36 -10.88 -4.24
C GLU A 102 -2.19 -12.09 -3.86
N TYR A 103 -2.84 -12.70 -4.85
CA TYR A 103 -3.60 -13.93 -4.71
C TYR A 103 -3.40 -14.83 -5.93
N PRO A 104 -3.30 -16.15 -5.73
CA PRO A 104 -3.16 -17.09 -6.84
C PRO A 104 -4.50 -17.28 -7.56
N VAL A 105 -4.44 -17.47 -8.87
CA VAL A 105 -5.55 -17.97 -9.69
C VAL A 105 -5.16 -19.26 -10.38
N HIS A 106 -6.15 -20.07 -10.73
CA HIS A 106 -5.96 -21.43 -11.24
C HIS A 106 -6.62 -21.61 -12.61
N ASP A 107 -6.05 -22.48 -13.45
CA ASP A 107 -6.64 -22.83 -14.74
C ASP A 107 -8.00 -23.51 -14.53
N ARG A 108 -9.06 -22.91 -15.06
CA ARG A 108 -10.43 -23.44 -14.95
C ARG A 108 -10.56 -24.84 -15.53
N ARG A 109 -9.89 -25.16 -16.64
CA ARG A 109 -9.97 -26.50 -17.23
C ARG A 109 -9.41 -27.54 -16.27
N PHE A 110 -8.26 -27.25 -15.66
CA PHE A 110 -7.70 -28.13 -14.64
C PHE A 110 -8.70 -28.34 -13.49
N ILE A 111 -9.30 -27.27 -12.97
CA ILE A 111 -10.30 -27.38 -11.89
C ILE A 111 -11.51 -28.22 -12.32
N LEU A 112 -12.01 -28.05 -13.54
CA LEU A 112 -13.14 -28.83 -14.07
C LEU A 112 -12.82 -30.30 -14.33
N THR A 113 -11.54 -30.67 -14.46
CA THR A 113 -11.13 -32.08 -14.55
C THR A 113 -11.11 -32.80 -13.20
N LEU A 114 -11.12 -32.07 -12.08
CA LEU A 114 -11.08 -32.66 -10.75
C LEU A 114 -12.43 -33.28 -10.40
N THR A 115 -12.41 -34.57 -10.04
CA THR A 115 -13.60 -35.28 -9.60
C THR A 115 -13.78 -35.18 -8.09
N PRO A 116 -15.01 -35.36 -7.57
CA PRO A 116 -15.22 -35.49 -6.11
C PRO A 116 -14.35 -36.58 -5.47
N THR A 117 -14.04 -37.64 -6.22
CA THR A 117 -13.14 -38.71 -5.76
C THR A 117 -11.71 -38.23 -5.60
N ASP A 118 -11.20 -37.38 -6.50
CA ASP A 118 -9.86 -36.77 -6.36
C ASP A 118 -9.78 -35.91 -5.09
N ILE A 119 -10.80 -35.07 -4.87
CA ILE A 119 -10.89 -34.20 -3.69
C ILE A 119 -11.00 -35.02 -2.39
N ASP A 120 -11.81 -36.08 -2.38
CA ASP A 120 -11.94 -36.93 -1.21
C ASP A 120 -10.68 -37.74 -0.93
N ASN A 121 -9.95 -38.16 -1.97
CA ASN A 121 -8.64 -38.78 -1.82
C ASN A 121 -7.64 -37.79 -1.21
N TRP A 122 -7.64 -36.54 -1.68
CA TRP A 122 -6.79 -35.48 -1.14
C TRP A 122 -7.04 -35.18 0.34
N ARG A 123 -8.27 -35.35 0.82
CA ARG A 123 -8.66 -35.22 2.24
C ARG A 123 -8.27 -36.42 3.09
N LYS A 124 -8.29 -37.63 2.51
CA LYS A 124 -7.97 -38.90 3.19
C LYS A 124 -6.46 -39.14 3.31
N GLU A 125 -5.68 -38.59 2.38
CA GLU A 125 -4.23 -38.67 2.47
C GLU A 125 -3.75 -37.96 3.75
N PRO A 126 -3.00 -38.66 4.64
CA PRO A 126 -2.47 -38.05 5.84
C PRO A 126 -1.65 -36.81 5.49
N LYS A 127 -1.58 -35.85 6.43
CA LYS A 127 -0.71 -34.65 6.37
C LYS A 127 0.77 -35.09 6.32
N GLY A 128 1.20 -35.70 5.23
CA GLY A 128 2.42 -36.48 5.13
C GLY A 128 3.48 -35.72 4.35
N LEU A 129 4.50 -35.27 5.09
CA LEU A 129 5.83 -34.89 4.61
C LEU A 129 5.83 -33.80 3.53
N ILE A 130 5.53 -32.59 3.97
CA ILE A 130 6.07 -31.38 3.36
C ILE A 130 7.58 -31.61 3.19
N LYS A 131 8.06 -31.68 1.95
CA LYS A 131 9.49 -31.53 1.67
C LYS A 131 9.88 -30.17 2.22
N ASN A 132 10.62 -30.20 3.33
CA ASN A 132 11.09 -29.04 4.05
C ASN A 132 11.86 -28.09 3.10
N HIS A 133 11.20 -27.01 2.70
CA HIS A 133 11.81 -25.69 2.55
C HIS A 133 11.16 -24.66 3.49
N ARG A 134 10.56 -25.13 4.60
CA ARG A 134 10.53 -24.33 5.82
C ARG A 134 11.80 -24.66 6.58
N PRO A 135 12.67 -23.67 6.91
CA PRO A 135 13.66 -23.92 7.92
C PRO A 135 12.90 -24.40 9.15
N THR A 136 13.28 -25.58 9.61
CA THR A 136 13.00 -26.09 10.94
C THR A 136 13.17 -24.92 11.91
N ALA A 137 12.23 -24.74 12.85
CA ALA A 137 12.52 -23.96 14.04
C ALA A 137 13.61 -24.71 14.80
N GLU A 138 14.86 -24.51 14.37
CA GLU A 138 16.05 -24.68 15.18
C GLU A 138 15.90 -23.75 16.39
N PRO A 139 16.55 -24.05 17.52
CA PRO A 139 16.60 -23.13 18.65
C PRO A 139 17.30 -21.83 18.23
N ILE A 140 16.52 -20.89 17.67
CA ILE A 140 16.96 -19.60 17.13
C ILE A 140 17.49 -18.65 18.22
N ASN A 141 17.34 -18.97 19.50
CA ASN A 141 17.56 -17.98 20.56
C ASN A 141 19.02 -17.70 20.92
N THR A 142 20.01 -18.45 20.43
CA THR A 142 21.43 -18.17 20.70
C THR A 142 22.18 -17.62 19.48
N GLU A 143 22.05 -18.25 18.30
CA GLU A 143 22.78 -17.78 17.09
C GLU A 143 22.24 -16.45 16.53
N ASN A 144 20.91 -16.23 16.53
CA ASN A 144 20.37 -14.91 16.16
C ASN A 144 20.70 -13.86 17.22
N SER A 145 20.84 -14.22 18.51
CA SER A 145 21.19 -13.24 19.53
C SER A 145 22.61 -12.71 19.34
N GLU A 146 23.58 -13.59 19.10
CA GLU A 146 24.97 -13.19 18.86
C GLU A 146 25.11 -12.38 17.57
N GLN A 147 24.44 -12.79 16.48
CA GLN A 147 24.45 -12.03 15.22
C GLN A 147 23.75 -10.67 15.35
N ASN A 148 22.65 -10.60 16.10
CA ASN A 148 21.95 -9.35 16.39
C ASN A 148 22.82 -8.43 17.25
N GLU A 149 23.51 -8.96 18.26
CA GLU A 149 24.42 -8.20 19.11
C GLU A 149 25.64 -7.69 18.34
N GLN A 150 26.24 -8.53 17.48
CA GLN A 150 27.30 -8.12 16.56
C GLN A 150 26.82 -7.00 15.60
N SER A 151 25.61 -7.13 15.04
CA SER A 151 25.03 -6.10 14.15
C SER A 151 24.81 -4.78 14.88
N ARG A 152 24.32 -4.82 16.13
CA ARG A 152 24.14 -3.63 16.99
C ARG A 152 25.47 -3.00 17.40
N GLY A 153 26.48 -3.82 17.68
CA GLY A 153 27.85 -3.38 17.99
C GLY A 153 28.51 -2.71 16.78
N ALA A 154 28.43 -3.34 15.60
CA ALA A 154 28.94 -2.79 14.35
C ALA A 154 28.27 -1.47 13.99
N PHE A 155 26.94 -1.39 14.13
CA PHE A 155 26.21 -0.14 13.95
C PHE A 155 26.66 0.94 14.94
N SER A 156 26.75 0.62 16.24
CA SER A 156 27.17 1.61 17.26
C SER A 156 28.55 2.17 16.97
N ALA A 157 29.51 1.32 16.61
CA ALA A 157 30.87 1.77 16.26
C ALA A 157 30.89 2.66 15.00
N ALA A 158 30.16 2.26 13.95
CA ALA A 158 30.05 3.06 12.73
C ALA A 158 29.34 4.40 12.99
N TRP A 159 28.31 4.39 13.82
CA TRP A 159 27.53 5.57 14.19
C TRP A 159 28.34 6.57 15.02
N GLU A 160 29.12 6.10 15.99
CA GLU A 160 30.03 6.95 16.77
C GLU A 160 31.07 7.62 15.88
N LYS A 161 31.62 6.88 14.89
CA LYS A 161 32.53 7.44 13.90
C LYS A 161 31.86 8.54 13.07
N ILE A 162 30.65 8.29 12.54
CA ILE A 162 29.89 9.29 11.77
C ILE A 162 29.65 10.56 12.62
N ILE A 163 29.29 10.41 13.89
CA ILE A 163 29.10 11.56 14.79
C ILE A 163 30.41 12.34 14.99
N SER A 164 31.54 11.63 15.18
CA SER A 164 32.86 12.26 15.32
C SER A 164 33.21 13.04 14.06
N ASP A 165 33.05 12.42 12.89
CA ASP A 165 33.31 13.04 11.59
C ASP A 165 32.48 14.33 11.40
N TRP A 166 31.19 14.30 11.76
CA TRP A 166 30.33 15.49 11.71
C TRP A 166 30.79 16.61 12.65
N LYS A 167 31.31 16.27 13.83
CA LYS A 167 31.82 17.27 14.80
C LYS A 167 33.16 17.84 14.39
N GLU A 168 34.08 16.99 13.91
CA GLU A 168 35.45 17.37 13.58
C GLU A 168 35.54 18.15 12.27
N GLN A 169 34.84 17.70 11.22
CA GLN A 169 34.90 18.31 9.89
C GLN A 169 33.83 19.42 9.72
N GLY A 170 32.75 19.32 10.49
CA GLY A 170 31.61 20.22 10.45
C GLY A 170 31.63 21.25 11.57
N SER A 171 30.81 20.98 12.59
CA SER A 171 30.61 21.76 13.81
C SER A 171 29.79 20.93 14.81
N ALA A 172 29.70 21.39 16.06
CA ALA A 172 28.79 20.75 17.02
C ALA A 172 27.31 20.90 16.59
N GLU A 173 26.95 22.03 16.00
CA GLU A 173 25.59 22.35 15.54
C GLU A 173 25.14 21.44 14.38
N ILE A 174 25.96 21.24 13.35
CA ILE A 174 25.61 20.36 12.23
C ILE A 174 25.50 18.91 12.69
N SER A 175 26.40 18.47 13.59
CA SER A 175 26.32 17.14 14.18
C SER A 175 25.02 16.95 14.98
N ALA A 176 24.62 17.94 15.78
CA ALA A 176 23.36 17.89 16.52
C ALA A 176 22.14 17.87 15.57
N THR A 177 22.16 18.71 14.53
CA THR A 177 21.12 18.76 13.50
C THR A 177 20.98 17.42 12.78
N PHE A 178 22.09 16.84 12.32
CA PHE A 178 22.08 15.59 11.57
C PHE A 178 21.72 14.37 12.42
N GLN A 179 22.14 14.35 13.69
CA GLN A 179 21.69 13.32 14.63
C GLN A 179 20.17 13.38 14.83
N LEU A 180 19.61 14.56 15.09
CA LEU A 180 18.16 14.72 15.23
C LEU A 180 17.44 14.34 13.94
N ALA A 181 17.94 14.77 12.80
CA ALA A 181 17.40 14.42 11.49
C ALA A 181 17.38 12.90 11.29
N TYR A 182 18.51 12.23 11.52
CA TYR A 182 18.62 10.78 11.42
C TYR A 182 17.60 10.05 12.28
N TRP A 183 17.48 10.40 13.57
CA TRP A 183 16.53 9.72 14.46
C TRP A 183 15.06 10.06 14.16
N THR A 184 14.79 11.22 13.55
CA THR A 184 13.43 11.59 13.09
C THR A 184 12.95 10.72 11.93
N VAL A 185 13.87 10.21 11.10
CA VAL A 185 13.55 9.20 10.07
C VAL A 185 13.02 7.94 10.76
N TRP A 186 13.72 7.44 11.76
CA TRP A 186 13.33 6.23 12.48
C TRP A 186 12.03 6.41 13.27
N ALA A 187 11.80 7.59 13.86
CA ALA A 187 10.50 7.94 14.45
C ALA A 187 9.36 7.85 13.43
N SER A 188 9.57 8.36 12.21
CA SER A 188 8.58 8.27 11.12
C SER A 188 8.30 6.81 10.71
N ARG A 189 9.33 5.96 10.73
CA ARG A 189 9.18 4.53 10.39
C ARG A 189 8.47 3.75 11.49
N TRP A 190 8.75 4.03 12.76
CA TRP A 190 8.01 3.43 13.87
C TRP A 190 6.54 3.87 13.89
N ALA A 191 6.22 5.12 13.52
CA ALA A 191 4.84 5.53 13.29
C ALA A 191 4.17 4.68 12.20
N LYS A 192 4.89 4.41 11.10
CA LYS A 192 4.38 3.58 9.99
C LYS A 192 4.21 2.11 10.38
N GLU A 193 5.16 1.55 11.12
CA GLU A 193 5.11 0.17 11.60
C GLU A 193 3.90 -0.04 12.53
N ASN A 194 3.68 0.87 13.47
CA ASN A 194 2.52 0.85 14.36
C ASN A 194 1.19 0.99 13.58
N GLN A 195 1.13 1.83 12.54
CA GLN A 195 -0.02 1.89 11.64
C GLN A 195 -0.31 0.54 10.96
N LEU A 196 0.72 -0.17 10.50
CA LEU A 196 0.53 -1.48 9.87
C LEU A 196 0.11 -2.54 10.89
N ASN A 197 0.62 -2.46 12.11
CA ASN A 197 0.26 -3.38 13.18
C ASN A 197 -1.17 -3.16 13.66
N SER A 198 -1.67 -1.92 13.74
CA SER A 198 -3.08 -1.67 14.05
C SER A 198 -4.01 -2.30 13.01
N PHE A 199 -3.69 -2.19 11.72
CA PHE A 199 -4.47 -2.85 10.66
C PHE A 199 -4.45 -4.38 10.73
N LYS A 200 -3.39 -5.00 11.29
CA LYS A 200 -3.35 -6.45 11.52
C LYS A 200 -4.12 -6.87 12.77
N ALA A 201 -4.22 -5.97 13.76
CA ALA A 201 -4.79 -6.23 15.08
C ALA A 201 -6.34 -6.21 15.12
N ILE A 202 -7.03 -5.98 14.01
CA ILE A 202 -8.51 -5.80 13.89
C ILE A 202 -9.37 -6.88 14.61
N LYS A 203 -8.81 -8.03 14.98
CA LYS A 203 -9.51 -9.07 15.77
C LYS A 203 -9.60 -8.80 17.28
N SER A 204 -8.85 -7.83 17.81
CA SER A 204 -8.86 -7.44 19.23
C SER A 204 -8.80 -5.92 19.36
N ASN A 205 -9.92 -5.31 19.77
CA ASN A 205 -10.02 -3.85 19.90
C ASN A 205 -8.94 -3.25 20.81
N GLU A 206 -8.58 -3.94 21.91
CA GLU A 206 -7.55 -3.48 22.84
C GLU A 206 -6.17 -3.38 22.18
N VAL A 207 -5.78 -4.38 21.39
CA VAL A 207 -4.49 -4.40 20.69
C VAL A 207 -4.45 -3.36 19.57
N TYR A 208 -5.59 -3.17 18.88
CA TYR A 208 -5.73 -2.11 17.87
C TYR A 208 -5.49 -0.72 18.48
N GLU A 209 -6.14 -0.42 19.60
CA GLU A 209 -6.04 0.88 20.28
C GLU A 209 -4.60 1.18 20.75
N ILE A 210 -3.90 0.18 21.28
CA ILE A 210 -2.48 0.33 21.69
C ILE A 210 -1.61 0.78 20.51
N TYR A 211 -1.73 0.12 19.35
CA TYR A 211 -0.94 0.49 18.18
C TYR A 211 -1.32 1.85 17.60
N GLU A 212 -2.59 2.26 17.70
CA GLU A 212 -3.01 3.60 17.30
C GLU A 212 -2.41 4.68 18.21
N ILE A 213 -2.42 4.46 19.53
CA ILE A 213 -1.77 5.36 20.50
C ILE A 213 -0.28 5.49 20.20
N HIS A 214 0.42 4.36 20.03
CA HIS A 214 1.86 4.36 19.70
C HIS A 214 2.14 5.07 18.38
N GLN A 215 1.30 4.87 17.36
CA GLN A 215 1.40 5.59 16.09
C GLN A 215 1.31 7.12 16.30
N GLN A 216 0.32 7.60 17.06
CA GLN A 216 0.15 9.03 17.33
C GLN A 216 1.34 9.61 18.11
N GLU A 217 1.81 8.87 19.11
CA GLU A 217 2.97 9.21 19.91
C GLU A 217 4.25 9.40 19.08
N TRP A 218 4.47 8.55 18.07
CA TRP A 218 5.60 8.69 17.15
C TRP A 218 5.43 9.85 16.17
N TYR A 219 4.20 10.12 15.70
CA TYR A 219 3.93 11.30 14.88
C TYR A 219 4.14 12.60 15.65
N GLU A 220 3.76 12.65 16.92
CA GLU A 220 3.98 13.82 17.78
C GLU A 220 5.49 14.07 17.97
N ARG A 221 6.27 13.03 18.25
CA ARG A 221 7.74 13.13 18.32
C ARG A 221 8.34 13.63 17.01
N LYS A 222 7.90 13.09 15.87
CA LYS A 222 8.34 13.57 14.56
C LYS A 222 8.02 15.06 14.38
N ASN A 223 6.81 15.50 14.72
CA ASN A 223 6.41 16.91 14.59
C ASN A 223 7.25 17.82 15.50
N GLN A 224 7.57 17.38 16.72
CA GLN A 224 8.46 18.10 17.63
C GLN A 224 9.86 18.27 17.03
N ALA A 225 10.41 17.22 16.43
CA ALA A 225 11.71 17.33 15.76
C ALA A 225 11.66 18.23 14.53
N VAL A 226 10.63 18.10 13.68
CA VAL A 226 10.46 18.98 12.50
C VAL A 226 10.38 20.44 12.91
N LYS A 227 9.65 20.75 14.00
CA LYS A 227 9.53 22.11 14.55
C LYS A 227 10.88 22.68 15.00
N LEU A 228 11.77 21.86 15.53
CA LEU A 228 13.11 22.30 15.94
C LEU A 228 14.08 22.36 14.75
N LEU A 229 14.01 21.38 13.85
CA LEU A 229 14.90 21.26 12.69
C LEU A 229 14.75 22.44 11.74
N ILE A 230 13.55 23.00 11.57
CA ILE A 230 13.35 24.18 10.72
C ILE A 230 14.03 25.45 11.24
N GLU A 231 14.33 25.51 12.53
CA GLU A 231 15.05 26.64 13.14
C GLU A 231 16.57 26.53 12.93
N MET A 232 17.06 25.39 12.42
CA MET A 232 18.48 25.13 12.15
C MET A 232 18.91 25.72 10.80
N PRO A 233 20.18 26.15 10.65
CA PRO A 233 20.66 26.80 9.43
C PRO A 233 20.77 25.85 8.21
N TYR A 234 20.66 24.54 8.42
CA TYR A 234 20.76 23.52 7.37
C TYR A 234 19.40 23.10 6.79
N ALA A 235 18.32 23.74 7.24
CA ALA A 235 16.96 23.42 6.84
C ALA A 235 16.52 24.21 5.61
N MET A 236 15.89 23.51 4.66
CA MET A 236 15.10 24.13 3.60
C MET A 236 13.68 23.60 3.68
N LEU A 237 12.74 24.52 3.82
CA LEU A 237 11.32 24.21 3.81
C LEU A 237 10.69 24.63 2.49
N TYR A 238 9.94 23.72 1.90
CA TYR A 238 9.17 23.92 0.67
C TYR A 238 7.70 23.59 0.92
N PHE A 239 6.85 24.05 0.02
CA PHE A 239 5.44 23.67 0.00
C PHE A 239 5.06 23.02 -1.33
N TYR A 240 4.50 21.81 -1.25
CA TYR A 240 3.99 21.06 -2.39
C TYR A 240 2.46 21.11 -2.38
N ARG A 241 1.88 21.59 -3.48
CA ARG A 241 0.43 21.64 -3.70
C ARG A 241 0.10 20.84 -4.97
N PRO A 242 -0.42 19.60 -4.85
CA PRO A 242 -0.77 18.79 -6.02
C PRO A 242 -1.98 19.35 -6.77
N PRO A 243 -2.19 18.99 -8.05
CA PRO A 243 -3.47 19.18 -8.71
C PRO A 243 -4.58 18.48 -7.92
N GLY A 244 -5.69 19.18 -7.65
CA GLY A 244 -6.75 18.63 -6.81
C GLY A 244 -6.37 18.51 -5.32
N ALA A 245 -5.63 19.49 -4.79
CA ALA A 245 -5.18 19.50 -3.40
C ALA A 245 -6.31 19.47 -2.35
N ASP A 246 -7.52 19.82 -2.73
CA ASP A 246 -8.66 19.92 -1.83
C ASP A 246 -9.33 18.55 -1.65
N LYS A 247 -9.70 18.21 -0.41
CA LYS A 247 -10.54 17.04 -0.17
C LYS A 247 -12.00 17.45 -0.29
N LEU A 248 -12.67 16.87 -1.28
CA LEU A 248 -14.08 17.09 -1.51
C LEU A 248 -14.88 15.91 -0.94
N TYR A 249 -15.92 16.20 -0.17
CA TYR A 249 -16.92 15.25 0.28
C TYR A 249 -18.28 15.73 -0.19
N LEU A 250 -19.05 14.81 -0.77
CA LEU A 250 -20.39 15.07 -1.26
C LEU A 250 -21.26 13.88 -0.91
N GLU A 251 -22.37 14.15 -0.24
CA GLU A 251 -23.46 13.24 0.07
C GLU A 251 -24.76 13.92 -0.34
N LEU A 252 -25.50 13.27 -1.23
CA LEU A 252 -26.79 13.76 -1.71
C LEU A 252 -27.89 13.01 -0.95
N CYS A 253 -28.94 13.72 -0.54
CA CYS A 253 -30.15 13.08 -0.02
C CYS A 253 -30.88 12.30 -1.12
N ASP A 254 -31.82 11.46 -0.73
CA ASP A 254 -32.54 10.56 -1.65
C ASP A 254 -33.21 11.35 -2.79
N ASP A 255 -33.88 12.47 -2.49
CA ASP A 255 -34.51 13.33 -3.49
C ASP A 255 -33.52 13.80 -4.57
N HIS A 256 -32.34 14.30 -4.17
CA HIS A 256 -31.34 14.77 -5.11
C HIS A 256 -30.60 13.62 -5.81
N GLN A 257 -30.51 12.43 -5.19
CA GLN A 257 -30.03 11.24 -5.88
C GLN A 257 -30.99 10.75 -6.95
N ASP A 258 -32.29 10.88 -6.73
CA ASP A 258 -33.29 10.50 -7.71
C ASP A 258 -33.38 11.54 -8.83
N MET A 259 -33.29 12.83 -8.52
CA MET A 259 -33.11 13.89 -9.52
C MET A 259 -31.86 13.70 -10.38
N MET A 260 -30.77 13.19 -9.81
CA MET A 260 -29.53 12.88 -10.54
C MET A 260 -29.69 11.71 -11.52
N LYS A 261 -30.68 10.83 -11.30
CA LYS A 261 -30.98 9.66 -12.13
C LYS A 261 -32.11 9.92 -13.14
N ASP A 262 -32.79 11.05 -13.05
CA ASP A 262 -33.94 11.37 -13.89
C ASP A 262 -33.46 11.75 -15.31
N ASP A 263 -34.08 11.15 -16.34
CA ASP A 263 -33.78 11.23 -17.79
C ASP A 263 -32.38 10.75 -18.28
N TYR A 264 -31.30 10.94 -17.50
CA TYR A 264 -29.94 10.48 -17.82
C TYR A 264 -29.17 10.23 -16.51
N TYR A 265 -28.21 9.32 -16.48
CA TYR A 265 -27.39 9.11 -15.28
C TYR A 265 -26.24 10.13 -15.24
N TRP A 266 -26.34 11.10 -14.35
CA TRP A 266 -25.28 12.10 -14.16
C TRP A 266 -24.20 11.58 -13.22
N ASP A 267 -22.94 11.90 -13.50
CA ASP A 267 -21.89 11.75 -12.49
C ASP A 267 -22.24 12.64 -11.28
N LYS A 268 -21.96 12.13 -10.08
CA LYS A 268 -22.33 12.79 -8.82
C LYS A 268 -21.73 14.19 -8.71
N TRP A 269 -20.50 14.38 -9.17
CA TRP A 269 -19.83 15.67 -9.16
C TRP A 269 -20.35 16.59 -10.25
N ASP A 270 -20.62 16.07 -11.45
CA ASP A 270 -21.23 16.85 -12.53
C ASP A 270 -22.62 17.38 -12.13
N PHE A 271 -23.45 16.53 -11.52
CA PHE A 271 -24.73 16.94 -10.95
C PHE A 271 -24.55 18.04 -9.91
N PHE A 272 -23.61 17.87 -8.97
CA PHE A 272 -23.33 18.88 -7.96
C PHE A 272 -22.85 20.19 -8.55
N TYR A 273 -21.94 20.19 -9.53
CA TYR A 273 -21.41 21.43 -10.10
C TYR A 273 -22.49 22.20 -10.88
N GLN A 274 -23.37 21.51 -11.59
CA GLN A 274 -24.48 22.14 -12.31
C GLN A 274 -25.62 22.59 -11.38
N ASN A 275 -25.85 21.85 -10.28
CA ASN A 275 -26.93 22.12 -9.32
C ASN A 275 -26.42 22.64 -7.97
N ARG A 276 -25.23 23.24 -7.93
CA ARG A 276 -24.54 23.60 -6.67
C ARG A 276 -25.38 24.46 -5.74
N LYS A 277 -26.12 25.42 -6.29
CA LYS A 277 -27.00 26.30 -5.52
C LYS A 277 -28.20 25.55 -4.91
N LEU A 278 -28.69 24.53 -5.59
CA LEU A 278 -29.79 23.69 -5.12
C LEU A 278 -29.30 22.79 -3.98
N VAL A 279 -28.21 22.05 -4.23
CA VAL A 279 -27.62 21.12 -3.25
C VAL A 279 -27.16 21.85 -1.98
N ASN A 280 -26.47 23.00 -2.11
CA ASN A 280 -26.02 23.78 -0.94
C ASN A 280 -27.16 24.40 -0.11
N LYS A 281 -28.37 24.51 -0.67
CA LYS A 281 -29.56 24.98 0.08
C LYS A 281 -30.32 23.84 0.74
N CYS A 282 -30.12 22.61 0.30
CA CYS A 282 -30.72 21.43 0.90
C CYS A 282 -30.06 21.17 2.27
N ARG A 283 -30.88 20.93 3.30
CA ARG A 283 -30.38 20.64 4.66
C ARG A 283 -29.92 19.19 4.83
N GLU A 284 -30.35 18.31 3.94
CA GLU A 284 -30.07 16.87 4.00
C GLU A 284 -28.88 16.48 3.11
N CYS A 285 -28.51 17.33 2.16
CA CYS A 285 -27.28 17.14 1.40
C CYS A 285 -26.08 17.69 2.18
N VAL A 286 -24.96 16.98 2.13
CA VAL A 286 -23.71 17.40 2.76
C VAL A 286 -22.66 17.62 1.68
N TYR A 287 -22.17 18.84 1.57
CA TYR A 287 -20.96 19.17 0.81
C TYR A 287 -19.92 19.75 1.76
N CYS A 288 -18.75 19.15 1.80
CA CYS A 288 -17.61 19.64 2.57
C CYS A 288 -16.38 19.72 1.67
N GLU A 289 -15.69 20.86 1.74
CA GLU A 289 -14.43 21.09 1.05
C GLU A 289 -13.37 21.44 2.08
N THR A 290 -12.36 20.58 2.20
CA THR A 290 -11.19 20.86 3.03
C THR A 290 -10.06 21.30 2.12
N LYS A 291 -9.80 22.62 2.12
CA LYS A 291 -8.74 23.23 1.32
C LYS A 291 -7.37 22.69 1.69
N ASP A 292 -6.54 22.45 0.67
CA ASP A 292 -5.14 22.01 0.80
C ASP A 292 -4.96 20.72 1.62
N TYR A 293 -5.98 19.85 1.65
CA TYR A 293 -5.93 18.61 2.42
C TYR A 293 -4.78 17.69 2.00
N TYR A 294 -4.53 17.59 0.70
CA TYR A 294 -3.45 16.77 0.12
C TYR A 294 -2.14 17.54 -0.08
N SER A 295 -2.09 18.82 0.31
CA SER A 295 -0.86 19.61 0.26
C SER A 295 0.10 19.23 1.39
N LEU A 296 1.40 19.32 1.13
CA LEU A 296 2.47 18.87 2.02
C LEU A 296 3.51 19.97 2.22
N TYR A 297 3.93 20.16 3.46
CA TYR A 297 5.22 20.77 3.75
C TYR A 297 6.33 19.73 3.51
N TYR A 298 7.39 20.15 2.82
CA TYR A 298 8.57 19.34 2.54
C TYR A 298 9.79 20.00 3.20
N LEU A 299 10.28 19.39 4.28
CA LEU A 299 11.50 19.82 4.97
C LEU A 299 12.66 18.95 4.48
N GLU A 300 13.72 19.57 4.00
CA GLU A 300 14.99 18.92 3.66
C GLU A 300 16.11 19.48 4.54
N ILE A 301 16.91 18.59 5.11
CA ILE A 301 18.11 18.89 5.88
C ILE A 301 19.31 18.39 5.07
N LYS A 302 20.16 19.31 4.62
CA LYS A 302 21.39 18.98 3.89
C LYS A 302 22.50 19.97 4.19
N SER A 303 23.73 19.58 3.90
CA SER A 303 24.89 20.47 3.97
C SER A 303 25.87 20.17 2.85
N ASP A 304 26.41 21.22 2.25
CA ASP A 304 27.46 21.10 1.23
C ASP A 304 28.73 20.44 1.78
N LYS A 305 28.96 20.49 3.10
CA LYS A 305 30.10 19.82 3.75
C LYS A 305 29.95 18.30 3.78
N PHE A 306 28.72 17.80 3.77
CA PHE A 306 28.39 16.39 3.92
C PHE A 306 27.33 15.99 2.89
N PRO A 307 27.68 16.01 1.58
CA PRO A 307 26.71 15.84 0.49
C PRO A 307 26.04 14.45 0.48
N ASP A 308 26.69 13.45 1.07
CA ASP A 308 26.15 12.09 1.18
C ASP A 308 24.98 11.98 2.18
N PHE A 309 24.75 13.02 2.99
CA PHE A 309 23.69 13.06 3.98
C PHE A 309 22.63 14.10 3.58
N SER A 310 21.48 13.59 3.12
CA SER A 310 20.26 14.36 2.95
C SER A 310 19.12 13.65 3.66
N PHE A 311 18.38 14.39 4.49
CA PHE A 311 17.22 13.89 5.20
C PHE A 311 16.00 14.71 4.82
N SER A 312 14.88 14.06 4.54
CA SER A 312 13.66 14.75 4.17
C SER A 312 12.43 14.25 4.90
N TYR A 313 11.49 15.18 5.14
CA TYR A 313 10.27 14.92 5.89
C TYR A 313 9.08 15.59 5.23
N HIS A 314 7.96 14.87 5.21
CA HIS A 314 6.68 15.39 4.76
C HIS A 314 5.76 15.62 5.96
N THR A 315 5.15 16.79 6.03
CA THR A 315 4.14 17.12 7.04
C THR A 315 2.88 17.60 6.32
N PRO A 316 1.73 16.92 6.47
CA PRO A 316 0.47 17.37 5.88
C PRO A 316 0.13 18.81 6.26
N TYR A 317 -0.36 19.61 5.32
CA TYR A 317 -0.71 21.01 5.56
C TYR A 317 -1.66 21.18 6.76
N THR A 318 -2.65 20.28 6.87
CA THR A 318 -3.63 20.26 7.97
C THR A 318 -3.01 20.16 9.37
N ILE A 319 -1.81 19.58 9.47
CA ILE A 319 -1.01 19.45 10.69
C ILE A 319 0.01 20.59 10.78
N GLY A 320 0.83 20.76 9.73
CA GLY A 320 1.97 21.67 9.71
C GLY A 320 1.60 23.14 9.86
N ARG A 321 0.43 23.56 9.37
CA ARG A 321 -0.05 24.96 9.46
C ARG A 321 -0.12 25.52 10.89
N LYS A 322 -0.09 24.64 11.90
CA LYS A 322 -0.12 25.03 13.32
C LYS A 322 1.24 25.53 13.83
N PHE A 323 2.34 25.18 13.17
CA PHE A 323 3.70 25.47 13.66
C PHE A 323 4.74 25.76 12.56
N LEU A 324 4.40 25.60 11.29
CA LEU A 324 5.25 25.92 10.15
C LEU A 324 4.81 27.25 9.50
N PRO A 325 5.71 27.94 8.77
CA PRO A 325 5.39 29.16 8.03
C PRO A 325 4.19 29.00 7.09
N HIS A 326 3.58 30.13 6.74
CA HIS A 326 2.47 30.14 5.79
C HIS A 326 2.93 29.65 4.41
N PRO A 327 2.15 28.81 3.70
CA PRO A 327 2.56 28.27 2.40
C PRO A 327 3.03 29.30 1.38
N GLU A 328 2.42 30.49 1.39
CA GLU A 328 2.74 31.59 0.47
C GLU A 328 4.13 32.21 0.71
N THR A 329 4.73 32.00 1.89
CA THR A 329 6.10 32.48 2.18
C THR A 329 7.18 31.48 1.80
N LEU A 330 6.79 30.32 1.25
CA LEU A 330 7.69 29.22 0.97
C LEU A 330 7.87 29.00 -0.53
N PRO A 331 9.06 28.56 -0.96
CA PRO A 331 9.27 28.14 -2.34
C PRO A 331 8.35 26.95 -2.66
N ALA A 332 7.71 27.03 -3.82
CA ALA A 332 6.99 25.89 -4.39
C ALA A 332 8.00 24.84 -4.88
N VAL A 333 7.65 23.57 -4.75
CA VAL A 333 8.46 22.45 -5.27
C VAL A 333 7.55 21.47 -5.99
N ASP A 334 7.99 20.97 -7.13
CA ASP A 334 7.40 19.77 -7.74
C ASP A 334 8.00 18.55 -7.03
N HIS A 335 7.17 17.85 -6.26
CA HIS A 335 7.62 16.67 -5.54
C HIS A 335 7.65 15.45 -6.47
N VAL A 336 8.84 14.87 -6.66
CA VAL A 336 9.01 13.55 -7.28
C VAL A 336 9.36 12.56 -6.16
N GLU A 337 8.55 11.52 -6.01
CA GLU A 337 8.79 10.47 -5.02
C GLU A 337 10.15 9.81 -5.30
N GLN A 338 11.07 9.84 -4.34
CA GLN A 338 12.39 9.23 -4.46
C GLN A 338 12.40 7.84 -3.82
N ASP A 339 13.07 6.89 -4.50
CA ASP A 339 13.39 5.58 -3.92
C ASP A 339 14.66 5.67 -3.07
N GLY A 340 14.67 5.02 -1.90
CA GLY A 340 15.83 5.00 -1.01
C GLY A 340 15.50 4.71 0.45
N ILE A 341 16.56 4.70 1.29
CA ILE A 341 16.46 4.47 2.73
C ILE A 341 15.58 5.55 3.39
N PHE A 342 15.57 6.78 2.87
CA PHE A 342 14.79 7.89 3.42
C PHE A 342 13.41 8.08 2.75
N ARG A 343 12.90 7.08 2.01
CA ARG A 343 11.57 7.15 1.40
C ARG A 343 10.47 7.29 2.45
N PHE A 344 9.59 8.27 2.24
CA PHE A 344 8.44 8.52 3.09
C PHE A 344 7.45 7.33 3.06
N GLY A 345 6.97 6.92 4.24
CA GLY A 345 5.91 5.92 4.36
C GLY A 345 6.35 4.45 4.18
N ARG A 346 7.65 4.17 4.09
CA ARG A 346 8.20 2.80 4.07
C ARG A 346 8.20 2.17 5.48
N PRO A 347 7.78 0.90 5.63
CA PRO A 347 7.89 0.17 6.89
C PRO A 347 9.34 -0.21 7.23
N LEU A 348 9.57 -0.64 8.48
CA LEU A 348 10.87 -1.15 8.90
C LEU A 348 11.12 -2.54 8.31
N LEU A 349 12.33 -2.77 7.79
CA LEU A 349 12.78 -4.14 7.52
C LEU A 349 13.08 -4.89 8.81
N GLU A 350 12.98 -6.21 8.80
CA GLU A 350 13.28 -7.04 9.97
C GLU A 350 14.72 -6.82 10.48
N GLN A 351 15.70 -6.67 9.59
CA GLN A 351 17.09 -6.36 9.96
C GLN A 351 17.23 -4.96 10.58
N GLU A 352 16.44 -3.99 10.12
CA GLU A 352 16.43 -2.64 10.70
C GLU A 352 15.81 -2.65 12.10
N LYS A 353 14.82 -3.51 12.37
CA LYS A 353 14.21 -3.66 13.71
C LYS A 353 15.18 -4.21 14.75
N VAL A 354 16.16 -5.01 14.32
CA VAL A 354 17.24 -5.51 15.19
C VAL A 354 18.14 -4.37 15.67
N ILE A 355 18.51 -3.46 14.77
CA ILE A 355 19.43 -2.36 15.05
C ILE A 355 18.69 -1.18 15.70
N HIS A 356 17.51 -0.86 15.19
CA HIS A 356 16.69 0.29 15.55
C HIS A 356 15.45 -0.14 16.32
N THR A 357 15.65 -0.83 17.44
CA THR A 357 14.55 -1.21 18.33
C THR A 357 13.76 0.03 18.79
N GLU A 358 12.46 -0.12 19.03
CA GLU A 358 11.60 1.02 19.41
C GLU A 358 12.15 1.77 20.64
N LYS A 359 12.61 1.02 21.63
CA LYS A 359 13.20 1.56 22.87
C LYS A 359 14.50 2.32 22.61
N ASP A 360 15.39 1.78 21.79
CA ASP A 360 16.67 2.44 21.49
C ASP A 360 16.46 3.69 20.64
N VAL A 361 15.57 3.63 19.65
CA VAL A 361 15.21 4.80 18.84
C VAL A 361 14.65 5.89 19.74
N LEU A 362 13.76 5.57 20.69
CA LEU A 362 13.21 6.55 21.62
C LEU A 362 14.32 7.23 22.43
N LEU A 363 15.20 6.44 23.05
CA LEU A 363 16.31 6.94 23.86
C LEU A 363 17.26 7.83 23.05
N LYS A 364 17.65 7.39 21.84
CA LYS A 364 18.57 8.14 20.98
C LYS A 364 17.91 9.38 20.38
N PHE A 365 16.63 9.30 20.04
CA PHE A 365 15.83 10.44 19.58
C PHE A 365 15.74 11.52 20.65
N GLU A 366 15.39 11.17 21.89
CA GLU A 366 15.29 12.13 22.99
C GLU A 366 16.63 12.80 23.29
N ALA A 367 17.73 12.03 23.27
CA ALA A 367 19.08 12.58 23.43
C ALA A 367 19.45 13.55 22.29
N ALA A 368 19.16 13.18 21.03
CA ALA A 368 19.43 14.03 19.88
C ALA A 368 18.57 15.30 19.88
N LEU A 369 17.30 15.19 20.29
CA LEU A 369 16.40 16.33 20.44
C LEU A 369 16.90 17.29 21.52
N ALA A 370 17.34 16.78 22.67
CA ALA A 370 17.92 17.59 23.74
C ALA A 370 19.23 18.26 23.33
N GLU A 371 20.07 17.59 22.56
CA GLU A 371 21.31 18.16 22.04
C GLU A 371 21.05 19.27 21.02
N ALA A 372 20.15 19.05 20.06
CA ALA A 372 19.76 20.04 19.07
C ALA A 372 19.17 21.31 19.71
N LYS A 373 18.37 21.18 20.78
CA LYS A 373 17.81 22.33 21.51
C LYS A 373 18.84 23.30 22.09
N LYS A 374 20.12 22.93 22.16
CA LYS A 374 21.19 23.83 22.64
C LYS A 374 21.62 24.87 21.61
N PHE A 375 21.22 24.70 20.36
CA PHE A 375 21.64 25.52 19.21
C PHE A 375 20.53 26.42 18.65
N VAL A 376 19.34 26.36 19.25
CA VAL A 376 18.21 27.25 18.99
C VAL A 376 17.93 28.04 20.25
#